data_AF-A0A3C1CF05-F1
#
_entry.id   AF-A0A3C1CF05-F1
#
_cell.length_a   1.000
_cell.length_b   1.000
_cell.length_c   1.000
_cell.angle_alpha   90.00
_cell.angle_beta   90.00
_cell.angle_gamma   90.00
#
_symmetry.space_group_name_H-M   'P 1'
#
loop_
_entity.id
_entity.type
_entity.pdbx_description
1 polymer ?
#
loop_
_entity_poly.entity_id
_entity_poly.type
_entity_poly.pdbx_seq_one_letter_code
_entity_poly.pdbx_strand_id
1 'polypeptide(L)' 'MPTRRIGSLEVTVVGLGCNNFGGRIDEKRSREVVAACLDAGITFFDTADVY' A
#
# COMPACT_ATOMS: atom_id res chain seq x y z
N MET A 1 -14.18 2.23 3.70
CA MET A 1 -13.58 1.19 2.84
C MET A 1 -14.06 -0.17 3.33
N PRO A 2 -14.50 -1.10 2.46
CA PRO A 2 -14.77 -2.50 2.86
C PRO A 2 -13.49 -3.21 3.32
N THR A 3 -13.62 -4.09 4.33
CA THR A 3 -12.52 -4.90 4.87
C THR A 3 -12.79 -6.39 4.76
N ARG A 4 -11.73 -7.20 4.81
CA ARG A 4 -11.75 -8.67 4.91
C ARG A 4 -10.68 -9.14 5.88
N ARG A 5 -10.89 -10.33 6.46
CA ARG A 5 -9.94 -10.94 7.38
C ARG A 5 -8.98 -11.86 6.64
N ILE A 6 -7.68 -11.72 6.91
CA ILE A 6 -6.61 -12.63 6.48
C ILE A 6 -5.86 -13.08 7.74
N GLY A 7 -6.03 -14.34 8.13
CA GLY A 7 -5.50 -14.82 9.41
C GLY A 7 -6.04 -13.99 10.58
N SER A 8 -5.14 -13.37 11.34
CA SER A 8 -5.46 -12.47 12.46
C SER A 8 -5.64 -11.00 12.04
N LEU A 9 -5.36 -10.63 10.79
CA LEU A 9 -5.39 -9.24 10.32
C LEU A 9 -6.74 -8.91 9.69
N GLU A 10 -7.28 -7.74 9.99
CA GLU A 10 -8.36 -7.11 9.23
C GLU A 10 -7.74 -6.10 8.26
N VAL A 11 -7.96 -6.31 6.96
CA VAL A 11 -7.34 -5.53 5.89
C VAL A 11 -8.39 -4.97 4.95
N THR A 12 -8.07 -3.88 4.26
CA THR A 12 -8.93 -3.35 3.21
C THR A 12 -9.02 -4.33 2.04
N VAL A 13 -10.20 -4.44 1.41
CA VAL A 13 -10.42 -5.37 0.28
C VAL A 13 -9.50 -5.05 -0.90
N VAL A 14 -9.15 -3.78 -1.06
CA VAL A 14 -8.15 -3.29 -2.02
C VAL A 14 -6.91 -2.87 -1.25
N GLY A 15 -5.74 -3.24 -1.75
CA GLY A 15 -4.43 -2.82 -1.25
C GLY A 15 -3.56 -2.19 -2.34
N LEU A 16 -2.41 -1.66 -1.96
CA LEU A 16 -1.40 -1.11 -2.87
C LEU A 16 -0.20 -2.04 -2.97
N GLY A 17 0.19 -2.41 -4.20
CA GLY A 17 1.49 -3.02 -4.47
C GLY A 17 2.59 -1.96 -4.57
N CYS A 18 3.69 -2.16 -3.84
CA CYS A 18 4.76 -1.17 -3.70
C CYS A 18 5.95 -1.38 -4.66
N ASN A 19 5.87 -2.29 -5.64
CA ASN A 19 6.97 -2.65 -6.55
C ASN A 19 7.49 -1.53 -7.49
N ASN A 20 6.88 -0.34 -7.44
CA ASN A 20 7.36 0.84 -8.15
C ASN A 20 8.22 1.75 -7.28
N PHE A 21 8.17 1.59 -5.96
CA PHE A 21 8.85 2.48 -5.01
C PHE A 21 10.35 2.26 -5.09
N GLY A 22 11.15 3.32 -5.16
CA GLY A 22 12.61 3.25 -5.27
C GLY A 22 13.13 2.85 -6.66
N GLY A 23 12.34 2.13 -7.46
CA GLY A 23 12.67 1.75 -8.84
C GLY A 23 12.10 2.71 -9.90
N ARG A 24 10.77 2.70 -10.07
CA ARG A 24 10.08 3.52 -11.08
C ARG A 24 9.74 4.93 -10.58
N ILE A 25 9.54 5.08 -9.27
CA ILE A 25 9.28 6.38 -8.64
C ILE A 25 10.21 6.58 -7.44
N ASP A 26 10.64 7.82 -7.22
CA ASP A 26 11.53 8.18 -6.12
C ASP A 26 10.81 8.18 -4.76
N GLU A 27 11.57 8.42 -3.68
CA GLU A 27 11.03 8.45 -2.32
C GLU A 27 9.92 9.49 -2.15
N LYS A 28 10.12 10.70 -2.69
CA LYS A 28 9.16 11.79 -2.57
C LYS A 28 7.83 11.38 -3.20
N ARG A 29 7.87 10.86 -4.42
CA ARG A 29 6.66 10.43 -5.13
C ARG A 29 6.02 9.21 -4.47
N SER A 30 6.83 8.29 -3.93
CA SER A 30 6.33 7.15 -3.15
C SER A 30 5.53 7.61 -1.93
N ARG A 31 6.02 8.62 -1.20
CA ARG A 31 5.30 9.22 -0.05
C ARG A 31 3.96 9.83 -0.47
N GLU A 32 3.92 10.50 -1.62
CA GLU A 32 2.67 11.06 -2.17
C GLU A 32 1.65 9.96 -2.49
N VAL A 33 2.09 8.83 -3.05
CA VAL A 33 1.22 7.67 -3.31
C VAL A 33 0.71 7.06 -2.00
N VAL A 34 1.58 6.86 -1.00
CA VAL A 34 1.18 6.33 0.31
C VAL A 34 0.15 7.24 0.97
N ALA A 35 0.38 8.55 0.98
CA ALA A 35 -0.56 9.52 1.55
C ALA A 35 -1.93 9.44 0.86
N ALA A 36 -1.96 9.41 -0.47
CA ALA A 36 -3.21 9.29 -1.23
C ALA A 36 -3.97 7.98 -0.92
N CYS A 37 -3.25 6.87 -0.72
CA CYS A 37 -3.86 5.60 -0.30
C CYS A 37 -4.49 5.70 1.09
N LEU A 38 -3.79 6.32 2.05
CA LEU A 38 -4.31 6.52 3.40
C LEU A 38 -5.52 7.45 3.41
N ASP A 39 -5.50 8.54 2.64
CA ASP A 39 -6.63 9.46 2.48
C ASP A 39 -7.86 8.75 1.87
N ALA A 40 -7.64 7.81 0.96
CA ALA A 40 -8.70 6.95 0.42
C ALA A 40 -9.19 5.88 1.41
N GLY A 41 -8.49 5.67 2.53
CA GLY A 41 -8.78 4.66 3.54
C GLY A 41 -8.23 3.26 3.21
N ILE A 42 -7.23 3.15 2.33
CA ILE A 42 -6.50 1.89 2.06
C ILE A 42 -5.45 1.69 3.16
N THR A 43 -5.45 0.51 3.79
CA THR A 43 -4.52 0.21 4.90
C THR A 43 -3.68 -1.05 4.66
N PHE A 44 -3.83 -1.69 3.50
CA PHE A 44 -3.06 -2.88 3.14
C PHE A 44 -2.04 -2.58 2.04
N PHE A 45 -0.77 -2.73 2.37
CA PHE A 45 0.37 -2.44 1.50
C PHE A 45 1.22 -3.70 1.33
N ASP A 46 1.47 -4.06 0.07
CA ASP A 46 2.24 -5.24 -0.32
C ASP A 46 3.67 -4.84 -0.69
N THR A 47 4.66 -5.50 -0.08
CA THR A 47 6.08 -5.22 -0.26
C THR A 47 6.90 -6.51 -0.23
N ALA A 48 8.12 -6.46 -0.73
CA ALA A 48 9.09 -7.56 -0.67
C ALA A 48 10.51 -7.01 -0.56
N ASP A 49 11.45 -7.84 -0.08
CA ASP A 49 12.87 -7.46 0.09
C ASP A 49 13.56 -7.04 -1.20
N VAL A 50 13.03 -7.47 -2.36
CA VAL A 50 13.60 -7.21 -3.69
C VAL A 50 12.95 -6.02 -4.40
N TYR A 51 11.95 -5.37 -3.79
CA TYR A 51 11.28 -4.21 -4.38
C TYR A 51 12.10 -2.93 -4.23
#